data_AF-A0A2V1BPZ0-F1
#
_entry.id   AF-A0A2V1BPZ0-F1
#
_cell.length_a   1.000
_cell.length_b   1.000
_cell.length_c   1.000
_cell.angle_alpha   90.00
_cell.angle_beta   90.00
_cell.angle_gamma   90.00
#
_symmetry.space_group_name_H-M   'P 1'
#
loop_
_entity.id
_entity.type
_entity.pdbx_description
1 polymer ?
#
loop_
_entity_poly.entity_id
_entity_poly.type
_entity_poly.pdbx_seq_one_letter_code
_entity_poly.pdbx_strand_id
1 'polypeptide(L)' 'MSQPTSIALNIKQNSAEFELDPLDLQPLLFKFKYLLKTLDRAKPNPEKLEDYRTVTVRCLVRGCK' A
#
# COMPACT_ATOMS: atom_id res chain seq x y z
N MET A 1 -6.77 -19.49 -15.01
CA MET A 1 -6.07 -18.88 -13.86
C MET A 1 -7.12 -18.56 -12.81
N SER A 2 -7.04 -19.17 -11.63
CA SER A 2 -7.95 -18.87 -10.52
C SER A 2 -7.71 -17.45 -10.02
N GLN A 3 -8.76 -16.64 -9.90
CA GLN A 3 -8.64 -15.33 -9.26
C GLN A 3 -8.28 -15.55 -7.78
N PRO A 4 -7.22 -14.93 -7.26
CA PRO A 4 -6.92 -14.99 -5.85
C PRO A 4 -8.07 -14.35 -5.06
N THR A 5 -8.49 -15.00 -3.97
CA THR A 5 -9.51 -14.45 -3.07
C THR A 5 -9.01 -13.16 -2.43
N SER A 6 -9.94 -12.27 -2.02
CA SER A 6 -9.59 -11.01 -1.34
C SER A 6 -8.73 -11.22 -0.09
N ILE A 7 -8.94 -12.33 0.62
CA ILE A 7 -8.16 -12.73 1.79
C ILE A 7 -6.71 -13.07 1.40
N ALA A 8 -6.51 -13.86 0.36
CA ALA A 8 -5.16 -14.25 -0.10
C ALA A 8 -4.35 -13.04 -0.60
N LEU A 9 -5.00 -12.09 -1.27
CA LEU A 9 -4.38 -10.82 -1.68
C LEU A 9 -3.94 -9.99 -0.47
N ASN A 10 -4.81 -9.88 0.54
CA ASN A 10 -4.50 -9.13 1.75
C ASN A 10 -3.33 -9.76 2.52
N ILE A 11 -3.29 -11.09 2.70
CA ILE A 11 -2.16 -11.76 3.37
C ILE A 11 -0.84 -11.46 2.65
N LYS A 12 -0.82 -11.55 1.31
CA LYS A 12 0.37 -11.25 0.51
C LYS A 12 0.82 -9.79 0.65
N GLN A 13 -0.11 -8.84 0.68
CA GLN A 13 0.20 -7.41 0.85
C GLN A 13 0.65 -7.06 2.27
N ASN A 14 0.35 -7.93 3.24
CA ASN A 14 0.75 -7.78 4.63
C ASN A 14 2.09 -8.44 4.97
N SER A 15 2.66 -9.20 4.05
CA SER A 15 3.96 -9.84 4.25
C SER A 15 5.06 -8.80 4.44
N ALA A 16 6.15 -9.18 5.11
CA ALA A 16 7.28 -8.30 5.36
C ALA A 16 8.04 -7.93 4.07
N GLU A 17 7.96 -8.80 3.08
CA GLU A 17 8.59 -8.69 1.76
C GLU A 17 7.75 -7.87 0.79
N PHE A 18 6.51 -7.51 1.15
CA PHE A 18 5.69 -6.67 0.30
C PHE A 18 6.18 -5.23 0.33
N GLU A 19 6.49 -4.73 -0.87
CA GLU A 19 6.90 -3.35 -1.13
C GLU A 19 5.92 -2.68 -2.10
N LEU A 20 5.83 -1.36 -2.01
CA LEU A 20 5.09 -0.56 -2.98
C LEU A 20 5.84 -0.54 -4.32
N ASP A 21 5.09 -0.45 -5.43
CA ASP A 21 5.74 -0.31 -6.73
C ASP A 21 6.69 0.90 -6.75
N PRO A 22 7.86 0.77 -7.39
CA PRO A 22 8.76 1.88 -7.66
C PRO A 22 8.06 3.10 -8.25
N LEU A 23 8.55 4.30 -7.92
CA LEU A 23 7.89 5.56 -8.29
C LEU A 23 7.68 5.71 -9.81
N ASP A 24 8.59 5.18 -10.62
CA ASP A 24 8.53 5.15 -12.09
C ASP A 24 7.42 4.26 -12.65
N LEU A 25 6.89 3.32 -11.87
CA LEU A 25 5.75 2.49 -12.22
C LEU A 25 4.42 3.00 -11.65
N GLN A 26 4.47 3.97 -10.72
CA GLN A 26 3.28 4.57 -10.11
C GLN A 26 2.53 5.51 -11.09
N PRO A 27 1.24 5.83 -10.85
CA PRO A 27 0.52 6.85 -11.61
C PRO A 27 1.19 8.23 -11.59
N LEU A 28 0.91 9.07 -12.60
CA LEU A 28 1.49 10.42 -12.75
C LEU A 28 1.34 11.30 -11.50
N LEU A 29 0.26 11.15 -10.74
CA LEU A 29 0.03 11.91 -9.50
C LEU A 29 1.12 11.68 -8.44
N PHE A 30 1.64 10.46 -8.34
CA PHE A 30 2.73 10.12 -7.45
C PHE A 30 4.07 10.56 -8.04
N LYS A 31 4.29 10.32 -9.35
CA LYS A 31 5.51 10.75 -10.06
C LYS A 31 5.76 12.26 -9.93
N PHE A 32 4.71 13.05 -10.10
CA PHE A 32 4.77 14.52 -9.96
C PHE A 32 4.67 15.00 -8.51
N LYS A 33 4.68 14.09 -7.53
CA LYS A 33 4.64 14.40 -6.09
C LYS A 33 3.42 15.23 -5.67
N TYR A 34 2.28 15.05 -6.35
CA TYR A 34 1.00 15.58 -5.87
C TYR A 34 0.45 14.73 -4.74
N LEU A 35 0.71 13.41 -4.79
CA LEU A 35 0.40 12.44 -3.77
C LEU A 35 1.68 11.73 -3.30
N LEU A 36 1.73 11.40 -2.02
CA LEU A 36 2.73 10.52 -1.43
C LEU A 36 2.05 9.25 -0.95
N LYS A 37 2.56 8.09 -1.34
CA LYS A 37 2.11 6.79 -0.84
C LYS A 37 3.15 6.24 0.13
N THR A 38 2.73 5.86 1.32
CA THR A 38 3.58 5.17 2.30
C THR A 38 2.91 3.88 2.74
N LEU A 39 3.72 2.88 3.04
CA LEU A 39 3.28 1.60 3.54
C LEU A 39 3.86 1.42 4.94
N ASP A 40 2.98 1.18 5.92
CA ASP A 40 3.40 0.98 7.30
C ASP A 40 4.26 -0.29 7.44
N ARG A 41 5.01 -0.40 8.54
CA ARG A 41 5.81 -1.61 8.80
C ARG A 41 4.91 -2.83 8.93
N ALA A 42 5.43 -3.99 8.52
CA ALA A 42 4.75 -5.25 8.72
C ALA A 42 4.57 -5.54 10.23
N LYS A 43 3.41 -6.08 10.57
CA LYS A 43 3.07 -6.56 11.91
C LYS A 43 3.26 -8.08 11.97
N PRO A 44 3.40 -8.67 13.18
CA PRO A 44 3.85 -10.06 13.31
C PRO A 44 2.88 -11.11 12.75
N ASN A 45 1.55 -10.88 12.73
CA ASN A 45 0.58 -11.89 12.25
C ASN A 45 -0.22 -11.39 11.04
N PRO A 46 0.27 -11.54 9.80
CA PRO A 46 -0.41 -11.05 8.60
C PRO A 46 -1.75 -11.75 8.28
N GLU A 47 -2.10 -12.81 9.01
CA GLU A 47 -3.40 -13.51 8.91
C GLU A 47 -4.50 -12.86 9.76
N LYS A 48 -4.14 -12.02 10.74
CA LYS A 48 -5.09 -11.34 11.61
C LYS A 48 -5.45 -9.98 11.01
N LEU A 49 -6.74 -9.68 10.96
CA LEU A 49 -7.25 -8.45 10.33
C LEU A 49 -6.72 -7.19 11.04
N GLU A 50 -6.62 -7.22 12.37
CA GLU A 50 -6.04 -6.15 13.20
C GLU A 50 -4.55 -5.89 12.93
N ASP A 51 -3.86 -6.89 12.36
CA ASP A 51 -2.45 -6.85 12.02
C ASP A 51 -2.23 -6.48 10.55
N TYR A 52 -3.29 -6.11 9.80
CA TYR A 52 -3.12 -5.58 8.46
C TYR A 52 -2.38 -4.23 8.50
N ARG A 53 -1.39 -4.11 7.63
CA ARG A 53 -0.62 -2.92 7.27
C ARG A 53 -1.56 -1.93 6.60
N THR A 54 -1.35 -0.66 6.92
CA THR A 54 -2.09 0.43 6.28
C THR A 54 -1.22 1.05 5.20
N VAL A 55 -1.86 1.38 4.08
CA VAL A 55 -1.28 2.24 3.05
C VAL A 55 -1.84 3.64 3.26
N THR A 56 -0.98 4.60 3.56
CA THR A 56 -1.36 6.00 3.67
C THR A 56 -1.11 6.69 2.33
N VAL A 57 -2.12 7.38 1.82
CA VAL A 57 -1.98 8.29 0.67
C VAL A 57 -2.16 9.71 1.17
N ARG A 58 -1.08 10.49 1.18
CA ARG A 58 -1.07 11.88 1.61
C ARG A 58 -1.09 12.81 0.41
N CYS A 59 -2.00 13.77 0.43
CA CYS A 59 -1.99 14.87 -0.55
C CYS A 59 -0.92 15.90 -0.17
N LEU A 60 -0.08 16.27 -1.14
CA LEU A 60 1.00 17.24 -0.97
C LEU A 60 0.65 18.63 -1.53
N VAL A 61 -0.49 18.77 -2.19
CA VAL A 61 -0.97 20.04 -2.73
C VAL A 61 -1.54 20.91 -1.61
N ARG A 62 -1.17 22.19 -1.59
CA ARG A 62 -1.68 23.16 -0.63
C ARG A 62 -3.20 23.32 -0.79
N GLY A 63 -3.94 23.22 0.32
CA GLY A 63 -5.40 23.37 0.33
C GLY A 63 -6.19 22.09 0.04
N CYS A 64 -5.50 20.96 -0.17
CA CYS A 64 -6.12 19.64 -0.21
C CYS A 64 -6.64 19.29 1.19
N LYS A 65 -7.95 19.12 1.33
CA LYS A 65 -8.64 18.75 2.57
C LYS A 65 -9.41 17.46 2.36
#